data_AF-V4SL87-F1
#
_entry.id   AF-V4SL87-F1
#
_cell.length_a   1.000
_cell.length_b   1.000
_cell.length_c   1.000
_cell.angle_alpha   90.00
_cell.angle_beta   90.00
_cell.angle_gamma   90.00
#
_symmetry.space_group_name_H-M   'P 1'
#
loop_
_entity.id
_entity.type
_entity.pdbx_description
1 polymer ?
#
loop_
_entity_poly.entity_id
_entity_poly.type
_entity_poly.pdbx_seq_one_letter_code
_entity_poly.pdbx_strand_id
1 'polypeptide(L)'
;MEGPALVLQEELLWYERAKEASIPHFVYHRNNLGLTAEWLFAAANNELRGSSKEWLIHTAEGCSVVAVLIATVAFAAAYTVPGGSDDSTGYPILINQPFFVVFTISDVLSLTSSLAAVVTFLSILTSPFRLEDFKHSLPNKMTLGFTFLFFSVCLMMVAFAATVLLMIKNKENWAKIVLYACSFVPVGIFALTYFPLDTTTSTKRAIKYLTKMTGQF
;
A
#
# COMPACT_ATOMS: atom_id res chain seq x y z
N MET A 1 7.13 -11.30 10.49
CA MET A 1 8.25 -10.51 11.02
C MET A 1 7.92 -9.07 10.73
N GLU A 2 7.84 -8.23 11.76
CA GLU A 2 7.59 -6.79 11.62
C GLU A 2 8.81 -6.10 10.99
N GLY A 3 8.57 -5.10 10.15
CA GLY A 3 9.65 -4.36 9.50
C GLY A 3 10.48 -3.58 10.54
N PRO A 4 11.81 -3.49 10.40
CA PRO A 4 12.68 -2.84 11.39
C PRO A 4 12.30 -1.37 11.63
N ALA A 5 11.79 -0.67 10.61
CA ALA A 5 11.33 0.71 10.77
C ALA A 5 10.09 0.84 11.67
N LEU A 6 9.23 -0.18 11.72
CA LEU A 6 8.06 -0.21 12.58
C LEU A 6 8.46 -0.49 14.03
N VAL A 7 9.41 -1.41 14.25
CA VAL A 7 10.03 -1.63 15.56
C VAL A 7 10.69 -0.35 16.08
N LEU A 8 11.44 0.36 15.24
CA LEU A 8 12.06 1.63 15.63
C LEU A 8 11.02 2.72 15.94
N GLN A 9 9.91 2.75 15.21
CA GLN A 9 8.79 3.65 15.49
C GLN A 9 8.18 3.36 16.87
N GLU A 10 7.97 2.10 17.22
CA GLU A 10 7.45 1.69 18.53
C GLU A 10 8.38 2.05 19.67
N GLU A 11 9.69 1.83 19.51
CA GLU A 11 10.72 2.24 20.46
C GLU A 11 10.71 3.76 20.69
N LEU A 12 10.53 4.55 19.63
CA LEU A 12 10.42 6.01 19.72
C LEU A 12 9.16 6.45 20.45
N LEU A 13 8.02 5.84 20.16
CA LEU A 13 6.76 6.11 20.84
C LEU A 13 6.80 5.65 22.30
N TRP A 14 7.53 4.58 22.60
CA TRP A 14 7.76 4.12 23.97
C TRP A 14 8.64 5.10 24.75
N TYR A 15 9.74 5.57 24.14
CA TYR A 15 10.63 6.56 24.74
C TYR A 15 9.88 7.86 25.08
N GLU A 16 9.02 8.33 24.17
CA GLU A 16 8.21 9.53 24.41
C GLU A 16 7.22 9.34 25.57
N ARG A 17 6.52 8.20 25.61
CA ARG A 17 5.62 7.87 26.73
C ARG A 17 6.37 7.79 28.06
N ALA A 18 7.57 7.19 28.08
CA ALA A 18 8.41 7.13 29.27
C ALA A 18 8.87 8.52 29.71
N LYS A 19 9.22 9.39 28.75
CA LYS A 19 9.58 10.79 28.99
C LYS A 19 8.41 11.58 29.59
N GLU A 20 7.20 11.42 29.05
CA GLU A 20 5.98 12.08 29.55
C GLU A 20 5.59 11.62 30.96
N ALA A 21 5.79 10.33 31.27
CA ALA A 21 5.55 9.79 32.61
C ALA A 21 6.61 10.23 33.64
N SER A 22 7.76 10.74 33.19
CA SER A 22 8.87 11.17 34.05
C SER A 22 8.69 12.60 34.55
N ILE A 23 9.29 12.92 35.71
CA ILE A 23 9.32 14.30 36.21
C ILE A 23 10.16 15.15 35.24
N PRO A 24 9.67 16.32 34.76
CA PRO A 24 10.34 17.11 33.72
C PRO A 24 11.82 17.45 33.98
N HIS A 25 12.20 17.57 35.26
CA HIS A 25 13.58 17.87 35.65
C HIS A 25 14.55 16.71 35.35
N PHE A 26 14.09 15.46 35.33
CA PHE A 26 14.94 14.30 35.05
C PHE A 26 15.27 14.10 33.57
N VAL A 27 14.53 14.73 32.64
CA VAL A 27 14.75 14.62 31.19
C VAL A 27 16.17 15.06 30.79
N TYR A 28 16.68 16.10 31.43
CA TYR A 28 18.01 16.65 31.17
C TYR A 28 19.07 16.14 32.14
N HIS A 29 18.69 15.27 33.08
CA HIS A 29 19.65 14.70 34.02
C HIS A 29 20.63 13.81 33.26
N ARG A 30 21.91 13.97 33.60
CA ARG A 30 22.98 13.16 33.03
C ARG A 30 23.29 11.99 33.95
N ASN A 31 23.54 10.81 33.38
CA ASN A 31 24.03 9.68 34.15
C ASN A 31 25.49 9.91 34.59
N ASN A 32 26.07 8.95 35.32
CA ASN A 32 27.47 9.02 35.80
C ASN A 32 28.52 9.12 34.66
N LEU A 33 28.11 8.87 33.41
CA LEU A 33 28.93 9.02 32.20
C LEU A 33 28.72 10.37 31.51
N GLY A 34 27.92 11.28 32.08
CA GLY A 34 27.63 12.58 31.50
C GLY A 34 26.61 12.56 30.35
N LEU A 35 25.90 11.45 30.13
CA LEU A 35 24.98 11.25 29.02
C LEU A 35 23.53 11.53 29.42
N THR A 36 22.77 12.18 28.55
CA THR A 36 21.31 12.35 28.70
C THR A 36 20.57 11.09 28.23
N ALA A 37 19.32 10.93 28.69
CA ALA A 37 18.46 9.81 28.27
C ALA A 37 18.27 9.76 26.74
N GLU A 38 18.13 10.93 26.09
CA GLU A 38 17.98 11.05 24.64
C GLU A 38 19.21 10.53 23.89
N TRP A 39 20.41 10.92 24.33
CA TRP A 39 21.64 10.48 23.69
C TRP A 39 21.84 8.97 23.87
N LEU A 40 21.55 8.45 25.07
CA LEU A 40 21.66 7.03 25.37
C LEU A 40 20.68 6.19 24.54
N PHE A 41 19.44 6.66 24.38
CA PHE A 41 18.45 6.04 23.50
C PHE A 41 18.88 6.06 22.03
N ALA A 42 19.37 7.20 21.54
CA ALA A 42 19.84 7.34 20.16
C ALA A 42 21.06 6.46 19.86
N ALA A 43 21.99 6.33 20.82
CA ALA A 43 23.15 5.46 20.72
C ALA A 43 22.76 3.98 20.72
N ALA A 44 21.87 3.57 21.62
CA ALA A 44 21.38 2.19 21.70
C ALA A 44 20.64 1.74 20.43
N ASN A 45 19.84 2.63 19.84
CA ASN A 45 19.05 2.34 18.63
C ASN A 45 19.77 2.69 17.32
N ASN A 46 21.08 2.97 17.34
CA ASN A 46 21.79 3.39 16.14
C ASN A 46 21.86 2.29 15.07
N GLU A 47 22.08 1.04 15.48
CA GLU A 47 22.06 -0.11 14.55
C GLU A 47 20.66 -0.33 13.98
N LEU A 48 19.63 -0.33 14.84
CA LEU A 48 18.23 -0.46 14.42
C LEU A 48 17.82 0.65 13.45
N ARG A 49 18.28 1.89 13.66
CA ARG A 49 18.11 3.01 12.72
C ARG A 49 18.76 2.73 11.37
N GLY A 50 19.98 2.18 11.35
CA GLY A 50 20.66 1.76 10.14
C GLY A 50 19.86 0.72 9.35
N SER A 51 19.45 -0.36 10.02
CA SER A 51 18.63 -1.41 9.39
C SER A 51 17.25 -0.91 8.93
N SER A 52 16.63 0.00 9.69
CA SER A 52 15.35 0.62 9.35
C SER A 52 15.45 1.50 8.10
N LYS A 53 16.53 2.28 7.99
CA LYS A 53 16.83 3.09 6.81
C LYS A 53 16.99 2.20 5.58
N GLU A 54 17.85 1.19 5.66
CA GLU A 54 18.13 0.28 4.55
C GLU A 54 16.84 -0.42 4.08
N TRP A 55 16.05 -0.91 5.03
CA TRP A 55 14.77 -1.55 4.73
C TRP A 55 13.79 -0.60 4.04
N LEU A 56 13.68 0.66 4.49
CA LEU A 56 12.82 1.65 3.84
C LEU A 56 13.28 1.98 2.42
N ILE A 57 14.60 2.13 2.20
CA ILE A 57 15.17 2.41 0.88
C ILE A 57 14.86 1.26 -0.06
N HIS A 58 15.24 0.04 0.30
CA HIS A 58 15.02 -1.15 -0.53
C HIS A 58 13.54 -1.38 -0.84
N THR A 59 12.66 -1.17 0.15
CA THR A 59 11.21 -1.30 -0.04
C THR A 59 10.66 -0.20 -0.96
N ALA A 60 11.06 1.05 -0.77
CA ALA A 60 10.62 2.18 -1.58
C ALA A 60 11.11 2.06 -3.03
N GLU A 61 12.33 1.60 -3.27
CA GLU A 61 12.86 1.34 -4.61
C GLU A 61 12.06 0.24 -5.32
N GLY A 62 11.90 -0.91 -4.67
CA GLY A 62 11.13 -2.03 -5.24
C GLY A 62 9.68 -1.63 -5.56
N CYS A 63 9.03 -0.90 -4.66
CA CYS A 63 7.66 -0.43 -4.87
C CYS A 63 7.56 0.67 -5.93
N SER A 64 8.58 1.54 -6.06
CA SER A 64 8.65 2.54 -7.13
C SER A 64 8.71 1.89 -8.50
N VAL A 65 9.50 0.82 -8.66
CA VAL A 65 9.56 0.07 -9.92
C VAL A 65 8.19 -0.49 -10.28
N VAL A 66 7.50 -1.13 -9.33
CA VAL A 66 6.14 -1.64 -9.55
C VAL A 66 5.16 -0.52 -9.91
N ALA A 67 5.22 0.62 -9.24
CA ALA A 67 4.37 1.77 -9.52
C ALA A 67 4.62 2.35 -10.93
N VAL A 68 5.88 2.47 -11.35
CA VAL A 68 6.23 2.92 -12.71
C VAL A 68 5.75 1.92 -13.76
N LEU A 69 5.85 0.62 -13.51
CA LEU A 69 5.34 -0.41 -14.43
C LEU A 69 3.81 -0.28 -14.60
N ILE A 70 3.06 -0.13 -13.51
CA ILE A 70 1.60 0.07 -13.58
C ILE A 70 1.26 1.36 -14.33
N ALA A 71 1.94 2.48 -14.01
CA ALA A 71 1.74 3.75 -14.71
C ALA A 71 1.99 3.62 -16.22
N THR A 72 3.03 2.87 -16.61
CA THR A 72 3.40 2.63 -18.01
C THR A 72 2.33 1.83 -18.73
N VAL A 73 1.80 0.77 -18.10
CA VAL A 73 0.72 -0.06 -18.68
C VAL A 73 -0.56 0.75 -18.84
N ALA A 74 -0.93 1.56 -17.84
CA ALA A 74 -2.11 2.43 -17.90
C ALA A 74 -1.96 3.48 -19.02
N PHE A 75 -0.81 4.15 -19.05
CA PHE A 75 -0.51 5.13 -20.09
C PHE A 75 -0.57 4.53 -21.49
N ALA A 76 -0.01 3.33 -21.69
CA ALA A 76 -0.12 2.64 -22.97
C ALA A 76 -1.58 2.33 -23.33
N ALA A 77 -2.38 1.86 -22.38
CA ALA A 77 -3.80 1.58 -22.57
C ALA A 77 -4.62 2.82 -22.95
N ALA A 78 -4.26 4.00 -22.43
CA ALA A 78 -4.88 5.27 -22.80
C ALA A 78 -4.65 5.64 -24.28
N TYR A 79 -3.50 5.30 -24.86
CA TYR A 79 -3.23 5.51 -26.30
C TYR A 79 -3.78 4.38 -27.17
N THR A 80 -3.81 3.15 -26.67
CA THR A 80 -4.37 1.99 -27.37
C THR A 80 -5.79 1.71 -26.91
N VAL A 81 -6.68 2.70 -27.06
CA VAL A 81 -8.06 2.61 -26.58
C VAL A 81 -8.77 1.36 -27.11
N PRO A 82 -9.57 0.68 -26.27
CA PRO A 82 -10.26 -0.53 -26.69
C PRO A 82 -11.21 -0.23 -27.86
N GLY A 83 -11.16 -1.09 -28.88
CA GLY A 83 -11.92 -0.91 -30.12
C GLY A 83 -11.29 0.05 -31.15
N GLY A 84 -10.21 0.75 -30.79
CA GLY A 84 -9.51 1.67 -31.69
C GLY A 84 -10.19 3.02 -31.88
N SER A 85 -9.55 3.87 -32.69
CA SER A 85 -10.05 5.17 -33.13
C SER A 85 -10.65 5.08 -34.54
N ASP A 86 -11.65 5.91 -34.82
CA ASP A 86 -12.18 6.11 -36.16
C ASP A 86 -11.14 6.82 -37.03
N ASP A 87 -10.80 6.25 -38.19
CA ASP A 87 -9.77 6.79 -39.11
C ASP A 87 -10.12 8.19 -39.66
N SER A 88 -11.41 8.57 -39.65
CA SER A 88 -11.87 9.85 -40.20
C SER A 88 -11.90 10.98 -39.17
N THR A 89 -12.14 10.67 -37.90
CA THR A 89 -12.32 11.68 -36.84
C THR A 89 -11.29 11.59 -35.71
N GLY A 90 -10.59 10.47 -35.59
CA GLY A 90 -9.67 10.17 -34.49
C GLY A 90 -10.35 9.84 -33.16
N TYR A 91 -11.68 9.89 -33.07
CA TYR A 91 -12.40 9.59 -31.83
C TYR A 91 -12.49 8.08 -31.57
N PRO A 92 -12.52 7.65 -30.30
CA PRO A 92 -12.72 6.25 -29.95
C PRO A 92 -14.05 5.71 -30.48
N ILE A 93 -14.02 4.58 -31.19
CA ILE A 93 -15.22 3.99 -31.83
C ILE A 93 -16.26 3.57 -30.78
N LEU A 94 -15.81 3.22 -29.57
CA LEU A 94 -16.65 2.76 -28.46
C LEU A 94 -17.10 3.89 -27.50
N ILE A 95 -16.94 5.16 -27.86
CA ILE A 95 -17.21 6.31 -26.97
C ILE A 95 -18.63 6.34 -26.39
N ASN A 96 -19.61 5.83 -27.13
CA ASN A 96 -21.03 5.78 -26.70
C ASN A 96 -21.35 4.59 -25.76
N GLN A 97 -20.40 3.71 -25.47
CA GLN A 97 -20.63 2.57 -24.58
C GLN A 97 -20.36 2.98 -23.12
N PRO A 98 -21.23 2.63 -22.16
CA PRO A 98 -21.04 3.01 -20.76
C PRO A 98 -19.76 2.42 -20.16
N PHE A 99 -19.38 1.20 -20.56
CA PHE A 99 -18.14 0.58 -20.12
C PHE A 99 -16.88 1.28 -20.63
N PHE A 100 -16.96 2.04 -21.72
CA PHE A 100 -15.85 2.85 -22.22
C PHE A 100 -15.55 4.00 -21.26
N VAL A 101 -16.57 4.67 -20.74
CA VAL A 101 -16.41 5.70 -19.72
C VAL A 101 -15.80 5.13 -18.43
N VAL A 102 -16.24 3.96 -18.00
CA VAL A 102 -15.68 3.26 -16.83
C VAL A 102 -14.20 2.92 -17.05
N PHE A 103 -13.85 2.41 -18.24
CA PHE A 103 -12.47 2.15 -18.63
C PHE A 103 -11.63 3.42 -18.53
N THR A 104 -12.02 4.50 -19.22
CA THR A 104 -11.25 5.75 -19.27
C THR A 104 -11.05 6.37 -17.88
N ILE A 105 -12.10 6.44 -17.06
CA ILE A 105 -11.99 7.01 -15.71
C ILE A 105 -11.08 6.14 -14.84
N SER A 106 -11.25 4.83 -14.88
CA SER A 106 -10.46 3.91 -14.05
C SER A 106 -8.99 3.91 -14.46
N ASP A 107 -8.71 3.96 -15.76
CA ASP A 107 -7.35 4.01 -16.30
C ASP A 107 -6.62 5.30 -15.89
N VAL A 108 -7.27 6.46 -16.04
CA VAL A 108 -6.71 7.75 -15.62
C VAL A 108 -6.47 7.80 -14.11
N LEU A 109 -7.43 7.33 -13.31
CA LEU A 109 -7.27 7.27 -11.85
C LEU A 109 -6.17 6.28 -11.44
N SER A 110 -6.03 5.15 -12.14
CA SER A 110 -4.96 4.18 -11.89
C SER A 110 -3.60 4.82 -12.15
N LEU A 111 -3.43 5.43 -13.33
CA LEU A 111 -2.22 6.13 -13.72
C LEU A 111 -1.83 7.21 -12.72
N THR A 112 -2.76 8.12 -12.41
CA THR A 112 -2.50 9.25 -11.50
C THR A 112 -2.16 8.78 -10.08
N SER A 113 -2.87 7.77 -9.56
CA SER A 113 -2.55 7.15 -8.28
C SER A 113 -1.18 6.48 -8.30
N SER A 114 -0.82 5.80 -9.39
CA SER A 114 0.49 5.16 -9.53
C SER A 114 1.63 6.19 -9.52
N LEU A 115 1.47 7.31 -10.25
CA LEU A 115 2.44 8.40 -10.22
C LEU A 115 2.53 9.07 -8.84
N ALA A 116 1.40 9.23 -8.13
CA ALA A 116 1.41 9.72 -6.76
C ALA A 116 2.17 8.77 -5.81
N ALA A 117 2.04 7.46 -6.00
CA ALA A 117 2.84 6.47 -5.27
C ALA A 117 4.34 6.63 -5.56
N VAL A 118 4.74 6.79 -6.83
CA VAL A 118 6.15 7.04 -7.22
C VAL A 118 6.70 8.29 -6.52
N VAL A 119 5.97 9.41 -6.57
CA VAL A 119 6.39 10.66 -5.91
C VAL A 119 6.54 10.46 -4.40
N THR A 120 5.63 9.70 -3.79
CA THR A 120 5.67 9.41 -2.35
C THR A 120 6.88 8.56 -1.98
N PHE A 121 7.16 7.49 -2.73
CA PHE A 121 8.34 6.65 -2.49
C PHE A 121 9.65 7.41 -2.76
N LEU A 122 9.71 8.23 -3.79
CA LEU A 122 10.85 9.12 -4.04
C LEU A 122 11.08 10.11 -2.88
N SER A 123 10.00 10.59 -2.25
CA SER A 123 10.07 11.43 -1.04
C SER A 123 10.65 10.69 0.18
N ILE A 124 10.55 9.36 0.21
CA ILE A 124 11.21 8.54 1.24
C ILE A 124 12.70 8.42 0.91
N LEU A 125 13.05 8.13 -0.35
CA LEU A 125 14.44 7.98 -0.78
C LEU A 125 15.26 9.27 -0.62
N THR A 126 14.62 10.43 -0.75
CA THR A 126 15.26 11.75 -0.60
C THR A 126 15.24 12.25 0.86
N SER A 127 14.70 11.48 1.80
CA SER A 127 14.60 11.87 3.21
C SER A 127 15.96 11.81 3.92
N PRO A 128 16.23 12.68 4.91
CA PRO A 128 17.48 12.63 5.68
C PRO A 128 17.56 11.45 6.67
N PHE A 129 16.47 10.70 6.89
CA PHE A 129 16.42 9.56 7.83
C PHE A 129 16.91 9.91 9.25
N ARG A 130 16.51 11.09 9.78
CA ARG A 130 16.79 11.44 11.17
C ARG A 130 15.94 10.54 12.07
N LEU A 131 16.41 10.29 13.29
CA LEU A 131 15.71 9.41 14.23
C LEU A 131 14.26 9.87 14.48
N GLU A 132 14.04 11.18 14.61
CA GLU A 132 12.71 11.80 14.75
C GLU A 132 11.78 11.52 13.56
N ASP A 133 12.33 11.40 12.34
CA ASP A 133 11.52 11.23 11.13
C ASP A 133 10.85 9.83 11.10
N PHE A 134 11.44 8.83 11.77
CA PHE A 134 10.89 7.48 11.91
C PHE A 134 9.64 7.43 12.80
N LYS A 135 9.34 8.47 13.57
CA LYS A 135 8.16 8.52 14.44
C LYS A 135 6.86 8.64 13.66
N HIS A 136 6.82 9.55 12.69
CA HIS A 136 5.60 9.86 11.93
C HIS A 136 5.85 10.10 10.44
N SER A 137 6.89 10.86 10.08
CA SER A 137 7.11 11.29 8.70
C SER A 137 7.33 10.10 7.74
N LEU A 138 8.28 9.22 8.05
CA LEU A 138 8.63 8.08 7.20
C LEU A 138 7.50 7.03 7.17
N PRO A 139 6.96 6.57 8.32
CA PRO A 139 5.84 5.62 8.32
C PRO A 139 4.59 6.14 7.59
N ASN A 140 4.24 7.43 7.74
CA ASN A 140 3.09 8.00 7.05
C ASN A 140 3.31 8.05 5.54
N LYS A 141 4.50 8.49 5.07
CA LYS A 141 4.83 8.46 3.65
C LYS A 141 4.79 7.04 3.10
N MET A 142 5.32 6.08 3.84
CA MET A 142 5.36 4.68 3.44
C MET A 142 3.94 4.10 3.30
N THR A 143 3.09 4.34 4.30
CA THR A 143 1.66 3.96 4.26
C THR A 143 0.94 4.64 3.10
N LEU A 144 1.14 5.94 2.90
CA LEU A 144 0.52 6.70 1.81
C LEU A 144 0.93 6.13 0.44
N GLY A 145 2.21 5.85 0.24
CA GLY A 145 2.72 5.22 -0.99
C GLY A 145 2.05 3.88 -1.28
N PHE A 146 1.92 3.02 -0.27
CA PHE A 146 1.21 1.75 -0.41
C PHE A 146 -0.28 1.91 -0.70
N THR A 147 -0.96 2.87 -0.07
CA THR A 147 -2.40 3.10 -0.34
C THR A 147 -2.64 3.52 -1.80
N PHE A 148 -1.81 4.42 -2.33
CA PHE A 148 -1.90 4.83 -3.74
C PHE A 148 -1.54 3.70 -4.70
N LEU A 149 -0.53 2.88 -4.37
CA LEU A 149 -0.16 1.71 -5.17
C LEU A 149 -1.31 0.69 -5.22
N PHE A 150 -1.89 0.36 -4.06
CA PHE A 150 -3.01 -0.58 -3.97
C PHE A 150 -4.24 -0.08 -4.72
N PHE A 151 -4.58 1.21 -4.56
CA PHE A 151 -5.68 1.83 -5.28
C PHE A 151 -5.44 1.81 -6.80
N SER A 152 -4.21 2.07 -7.23
CA SER A 152 -3.80 2.00 -8.63
C SER A 152 -4.02 0.60 -9.24
N VAL A 153 -3.59 -0.46 -8.53
CA VAL A 153 -3.80 -1.85 -8.96
C VAL A 153 -5.28 -2.18 -9.07
N CYS A 154 -6.10 -1.79 -8.08
CA CYS A 154 -7.54 -2.04 -8.10
C CYS A 154 -8.21 -1.39 -9.32
N LEU A 155 -7.87 -0.12 -9.60
CA LEU A 155 -8.42 0.61 -10.73
C LEU A 155 -7.95 0.06 -12.08
N MET A 156 -6.69 -0.39 -12.19
CA MET A 156 -6.21 -1.07 -13.40
C MET A 156 -6.99 -2.36 -13.68
N MET A 157 -7.34 -3.12 -12.64
CA MET A 157 -8.19 -4.31 -12.80
C MET A 157 -9.62 -3.95 -13.24
N VAL A 158 -10.19 -2.87 -12.72
CA VAL A 158 -11.50 -2.37 -13.19
C VAL A 158 -11.43 -1.94 -14.66
N ALA A 159 -10.38 -1.22 -15.06
CA ALA A 159 -10.15 -0.82 -16.45
C ALA A 159 -10.01 -2.05 -17.36
N PHE A 160 -9.22 -3.05 -16.96
CA PHE A 160 -9.07 -4.29 -17.69
C PHE A 160 -10.39 -5.05 -17.85
N ALA A 161 -11.18 -5.18 -16.78
CA ALA A 161 -12.50 -5.80 -16.81
C ALA A 161 -13.47 -5.05 -17.75
N ALA A 162 -13.46 -3.71 -17.71
CA ALA A 162 -14.26 -2.89 -18.62
C ALA A 162 -13.87 -3.10 -20.09
N THR A 163 -12.56 -3.14 -20.38
CA THR A 163 -12.04 -3.45 -21.73
C THR A 163 -12.47 -4.82 -22.23
N VAL A 164 -12.41 -5.85 -21.39
CA VAL A 164 -12.89 -7.20 -21.74
C VAL A 164 -14.39 -7.18 -22.08
N LEU A 165 -15.20 -6.49 -21.28
CA LEU A 165 -16.65 -6.37 -21.52
C LEU A 165 -16.95 -5.62 -22.83
N LEU A 166 -16.16 -4.61 -23.16
CA LEU A 166 -16.27 -3.85 -24.41
C LEU A 166 -15.90 -4.68 -25.65
N MET A 167 -14.89 -5.55 -25.55
CA MET A 167 -14.44 -6.38 -26.67
C MET A 167 -15.39 -7.56 -26.96
N ILE A 168 -16.11 -8.08 -25.96
CA ILE A 168 -17.01 -9.23 -26.14
C ILE A 168 -18.40 -8.76 -26.61
N LYS A 169 -18.55 -8.60 -27.93
CA LYS A 169 -19.78 -8.05 -28.55
C LYS A 169 -20.96 -9.05 -28.61
N ASN A 170 -20.77 -10.36 -28.44
CA ASN A 170 -21.87 -11.33 -28.21
C ASN A 170 -21.38 -12.76 -27.90
N LYS A 171 -22.08 -13.45 -26.98
CA LYS A 171 -22.38 -14.91 -26.97
C LYS A 171 -21.62 -16.00 -26.19
N GLU A 172 -20.74 -15.75 -25.22
CA GLU A 172 -20.52 -16.77 -24.17
C GLU A 172 -20.41 -16.19 -22.76
N ASN A 173 -21.43 -16.46 -21.93
CA ASN A 173 -21.49 -16.04 -20.53
C ASN A 173 -20.31 -16.61 -19.73
N TRP A 174 -19.82 -17.80 -20.11
CA TRP A 174 -18.71 -18.46 -19.42
C TRP A 174 -17.37 -17.73 -19.58
N ALA A 175 -17.04 -17.23 -20.79
CA ALA A 175 -15.83 -16.45 -21.02
C ALA A 175 -15.81 -15.14 -20.20
N LYS A 176 -16.96 -14.49 -20.07
CA LYS A 176 -17.12 -13.29 -19.22
C LYS A 176 -16.91 -13.61 -17.74
N ILE A 177 -17.50 -14.70 -17.24
CA ILE A 177 -17.36 -15.14 -15.84
C ILE A 177 -15.90 -15.51 -15.54
N VAL A 178 -15.23 -16.24 -16.44
CA VAL A 178 -13.82 -16.64 -16.27
C VAL A 178 -12.89 -15.43 -16.29
N LEU A 179 -13.07 -14.49 -17.21
CA LEU A 179 -12.24 -13.27 -17.27
C LEU A 179 -12.49 -12.36 -16.07
N TYR A 180 -13.74 -12.24 -15.62
CA TYR A 180 -14.09 -11.48 -14.42
C TYR A 180 -13.47 -12.09 -13.15
N ALA A 181 -13.56 -13.42 -13.00
CA ALA A 181 -12.93 -14.14 -11.90
C ALA A 181 -11.40 -13.97 -11.93
N CYS A 182 -10.77 -14.10 -13.10
CA CYS A 182 -9.32 -13.95 -13.27
C CYS A 182 -8.84 -12.52 -12.95
N SER A 183 -9.59 -11.49 -13.32
CA SER A 183 -9.26 -10.09 -13.02
C SER A 183 -9.34 -9.76 -11.52
N PHE A 184 -10.11 -10.53 -10.75
CA PHE A 184 -10.19 -10.37 -9.29
C PHE A 184 -9.12 -11.14 -8.53
N VAL A 185 -8.43 -12.09 -9.17
CA VAL A 185 -7.38 -12.90 -8.52
C VAL A 185 -6.27 -12.03 -7.91
N PRO A 186 -5.71 -11.02 -8.61
CA PRO A 186 -4.65 -10.17 -8.02
C PRO A 186 -5.16 -9.38 -6.81
N VAL A 187 -6.39 -8.86 -6.87
CA VAL A 187 -7.03 -8.13 -5.76
C VAL A 187 -7.26 -9.06 -4.56
N GLY A 188 -7.71 -10.29 -4.82
CA GLY A 188 -7.88 -11.32 -3.79
C GLY A 188 -6.56 -11.69 -3.12
N ILE A 189 -5.49 -11.89 -3.91
CA ILE A 189 -4.14 -12.18 -3.38
C ILE A 189 -3.64 -10.99 -2.54
N PHE A 190 -3.77 -9.76 -3.02
CA PHE A 190 -3.36 -8.57 -2.27
C PHE A 190 -4.18 -8.43 -0.98
N ALA A 191 -5.50 -8.60 -1.02
CA ALA A 191 -6.34 -8.54 0.17
C ALA A 191 -5.95 -9.62 1.19
N LEU A 192 -5.70 -10.86 0.75
CA LEU A 192 -5.28 -11.97 1.62
C LEU A 192 -3.88 -11.78 2.19
N THR A 193 -2.99 -11.08 1.48
CA THR A 193 -1.59 -10.88 1.89
C THR A 193 -1.44 -9.68 2.84
N TYR A 194 -2.19 -8.60 2.61
CA TYR A 194 -2.07 -7.35 3.39
C TYR A 194 -3.09 -7.21 4.52
N PHE A 195 -4.29 -7.79 4.39
CA PHE A 195 -5.12 -8.03 5.57
C PHE A 195 -4.65 -9.36 6.15
N PRO A 196 -3.88 -9.38 7.26
CA PRO A 196 -3.59 -10.63 7.91
C PRO A 196 -4.94 -11.30 8.20
N LEU A 197 -5.06 -12.56 7.81
CA LEU A 197 -6.18 -13.43 8.16
C LEU A 197 -6.22 -13.66 9.68
N ASP A 198 -6.39 -12.61 10.47
CA ASP A 198 -6.89 -12.66 11.85
C ASP A 198 -8.31 -13.22 11.91
N THR A 199 -8.92 -13.47 10.75
CA THR A 199 -10.11 -14.32 10.68
C THR A 199 -9.81 -15.72 11.18
N THR A 200 -8.60 -16.29 11.07
CA THR A 200 -8.34 -17.63 11.63
C THR A 200 -8.25 -17.63 13.16
N THR A 201 -7.79 -16.55 13.80
CA THR A 201 -7.78 -16.45 15.28
C THR A 201 -9.13 -16.01 15.83
N SER A 202 -9.89 -15.18 15.10
CA SER A 202 -11.25 -14.75 15.48
C SER A 202 -12.33 -15.81 15.21
N THR A 203 -12.30 -16.53 14.07
CA THR A 203 -13.25 -17.63 13.83
C THR A 203 -12.96 -18.83 14.70
N LYS A 204 -11.70 -19.19 14.97
CA LYS A 204 -11.37 -20.23 15.96
C LYS A 204 -11.84 -19.85 17.37
N ARG A 205 -11.77 -18.57 17.75
CA ARG A 205 -12.34 -18.08 19.02
C ARG A 205 -13.86 -18.14 19.02
N ALA A 206 -14.54 -17.67 17.97
CA ALA A 206 -16.00 -17.70 17.85
C ALA A 206 -16.57 -19.13 17.85
N ILE A 207 -15.93 -20.05 17.12
CA ILE A 207 -16.28 -21.47 17.11
C ILE A 207 -16.07 -22.07 18.51
N LYS A 208 -14.95 -21.78 19.18
CA LYS A 208 -14.70 -22.24 20.57
C LYS A 208 -15.74 -21.72 21.58
N TYR A 209 -16.23 -20.49 21.43
CA TYR A 209 -17.32 -19.96 22.26
C TYR A 209 -18.65 -20.65 21.97
N LEU A 210 -18.97 -20.91 20.70
CA LEU A 210 -20.19 -21.61 20.30
C LEU A 210 -20.19 -23.07 20.76
N THR A 211 -19.07 -23.79 20.63
CA THR A 211 -18.95 -25.18 21.12
C THR A 211 -19.00 -25.27 22.65
N LYS A 212 -18.60 -24.21 23.37
CA LYS A 212 -18.71 -24.15 24.83
C LYS A 212 -20.15 -23.90 25.30
N MET A 213 -20.95 -23.16 24.52
CA MET A 213 -22.38 -22.95 24.83
C MET A 213 -23.25 -24.17 24.51
N THR A 214 -22.91 -24.97 23.50
CA THR A 214 -23.66 -26.19 23.16
C THR A 214 -23.29 -27.41 24.00
N GLY A 215 -22.18 -27.37 24.77
CA GLY A 215 -21.78 -28.43 25.70
C GLY A 215 -22.29 -28.27 27.15
N GLN A 216 -23.21 -27.33 27.41
CA GLN A 216 -23.83 -27.12 28.73
C GLN A 216 -25.36 -27.36 28.75
N PHE A 217 -25.88 -28.10 27.78
CA PHE A 217 -27.25 -28.64 27.80
C PHE A 217 -27.23 -30.16 27.89
#